data_AF-A0A661LVA9-F1
#
_entry.id   AF-A0A661LVA9-F1
#
_cell.length_a   1.000
_cell.length_b   1.000
_cell.length_c   1.000
_cell.angle_alpha   90.00
_cell.angle_beta   90.00
_cell.angle_gamma   90.00
#
_symmetry.space_group_name_H-M   'P 1'
#
loop_
_entity.id
_entity.type
_entity.pdbx_description
1 polymer ?
#
loop_
_entity_poly.entity_id
_entity_poly.type
_entity_poly.pdbx_seq_one_letter_code
_entity_poly.pdbx_strand_id
1 'polypeptide(L)' 'PKPEELIGKKVIIVANLRPRQMKFGLSEGMLLSGGDSEHLCLATFEGNPLPGDKVS' A
#
# COMPACT_ATOMS: atom_id res chain seq x y z
N PRO A 1 -7.00 -11.22 6.68
CA PRO A 1 -6.38 -11.27 5.33
C PRO A 1 -5.34 -12.40 5.25
N LYS A 2 -5.54 -13.33 4.32
CA LYS A 2 -4.53 -14.36 4.02
C LYS A 2 -3.44 -13.72 3.14
N PRO A 3 -2.15 -14.08 3.31
CA PRO A 3 -1.06 -13.51 2.51
C PRO A 3 -1.27 -13.64 1.00
N GLU A 4 -1.93 -14.70 0.58
CA GLU A 4 -2.25 -15.02 -0.82
C GLU A 4 -3.13 -13.94 -1.48
N GLU A 5 -4.01 -13.29 -0.70
CA GLU A 5 -4.93 -12.26 -1.20
C GLU A 5 -4.21 -10.94 -1.54
N LEU A 6 -2.97 -10.77 -1.09
CA LEU A 6 -2.16 -9.58 -1.37
C LEU A 6 -1.36 -9.71 -2.68
N ILE A 7 -1.16 -10.94 -3.18
CA ILE A 7 -0.40 -11.18 -4.40
C ILE A 7 -1.22 -10.71 -5.60
N GLY A 8 -0.64 -9.80 -6.40
CA GLY A 8 -1.30 -9.22 -7.58
C GLY A 8 -2.34 -8.16 -7.27
N LYS A 9 -2.58 -7.83 -5.99
CA LYS A 9 -3.50 -6.76 -5.59
C LYS A 9 -2.89 -5.40 -5.92
N LYS A 10 -3.63 -4.58 -6.66
CA LYS A 10 -3.25 -3.19 -6.93
C LYS A 10 -3.51 -2.35 -5.68
N VAL A 11 -2.52 -1.57 -5.27
CA VAL A 11 -2.55 -0.81 -4.02
C VAL A 11 -1.96 0.58 -4.23
N ILE A 12 -2.36 1.52 -3.38
CA ILE A 12 -1.83 2.88 -3.40
C ILE A 12 -0.62 2.94 -2.48
N ILE A 13 0.50 3.43 -3.02
CA ILE A 13 1.73 3.68 -2.26
C ILE A 13 2.02 5.17 -2.17
N VAL A 14 2.50 5.61 -1.02
CA VAL A 14 3.10 6.93 -0.84
C VAL A 14 4.61 6.81 -1.10
N ALA A 15 5.05 7.29 -2.26
CA ALA A 15 6.41 7.09 -2.77
C ALA A 15 7.39 8.23 -2.47
N ASN A 16 6.95 9.35 -1.89
CA ASN A 16 7.79 10.53 -1.60
C ASN A 16 8.30 10.58 -0.14
N LEU A 17 8.12 9.50 0.63
CA LEU A 17 8.60 9.43 2.00
C LEU A 17 10.08 9.08 2.05
N ARG A 18 10.78 9.62 3.05
CA ARG A 18 12.17 9.25 3.29
C ARG A 18 12.24 7.77 3.68
N PRO A 19 13.19 6.99 3.13
CA PRO A 19 13.35 5.60 3.50
C PRO A 19 13.54 5.44 5.01
N ARG A 20 12.81 4.49 5.62
CA ARG A 20 12.86 4.24 7.06
C ARG A 20 13.40 2.84 7.32
N GLN A 21 14.48 2.75 8.11
CA GLN A 21 14.99 1.47 8.57
C GLN A 21 13.99 0.83 9.53
N MET A 22 13.55 -0.38 9.21
CA MET A 22 12.72 -1.22 10.06
C MET A 22 13.51 -2.47 10.47
N LYS A 23 12.97 -3.25 11.43
CA LYS A 23 13.61 -4.48 11.92
C LYS A 23 13.91 -5.50 10.81
N PHE A 24 13.15 -5.46 9.71
CA PHE A 24 13.19 -6.46 8.63
C PHE A 24 13.80 -5.93 7.32
N GLY A 25 14.30 -4.69 7.31
CA GLY A 25 14.84 -4.08 6.10
C GLY A 25 14.52 -2.59 5.98
N LEU A 26 14.87 -2.02 4.84
CA LEU A 26 14.58 -0.64 4.50
C LEU A 26 13.16 -0.54 3.92
N SER A 27 12.31 0.29 4.51
CA SER A 27 10.99 0.62 3.97
C SER A 27 11.12 1.84 3.06
N GLU A 28 10.85 1.67 1.76
CA GLU A 28 10.93 2.71 0.74
C GLU A 28 9.58 3.39 0.44
N GLY A 29 8.53 3.02 1.16
CA GLY A 29 7.19 3.55 0.94
C GLY A 29 6.18 3.03 1.95
N MET A 30 4.99 3.64 1.92
CA MET A 30 3.89 3.30 2.82
C MET A 30 2.63 3.02 2.02
N LEU A 31 1.91 1.95 2.38
CA LEU A 31 0.59 1.66 1.83
C LEU A 31 -0.45 2.59 2.46
N LEU A 32 -1.39 3.08 1.65
CA LEU A 32 -2.51 3.85 2.15
C LEU A 32 -3.64 2.94 2.59
N SER A 33 -4.16 3.16 3.79
CA SER A 33 -5.31 2.45 4.35
C SER A 33 -6.24 3.42 5.07
N GLY A 34 -7.55 3.20 4.95
CA GLY A 34 -8.57 3.91 5.71
C GLY A 34 -9.14 2.99 6.79
N GLY A 35 -9.38 3.53 7.98
CA GLY A 35 -9.86 2.74 9.09
C GLY A 35 -9.51 3.29 10.45
N ASP A 36 -9.99 2.60 11.49
CA ASP A 36 -9.66 2.84 12.88
C ASP A 36 -8.81 1.67 13.45
N SER A 37 -8.61 1.66 14.76
CA SER A 37 -7.83 0.63 15.46
C SER A 37 -8.43 -0.77 15.36
N GLU A 38 -9.73 -0.91 15.06
CA GLU A 38 -10.44 -2.19 15.00
C GLU A 38 -10.69 -2.64 13.54
N HIS A 39 -10.84 -1.69 12.63
CA HIS A 39 -11.15 -1.95 11.23
C HIS A 39 -10.18 -1.22 10.30
N LEU A 40 -9.26 -1.98 9.70
CA LEU A 40 -8.31 -1.47 8.71
C LEU A 40 -8.68 -1.95 7.29
N CYS A 41 -8.92 -1.02 6.38
CA CYS A 41 -9.17 -1.29 4.97
C CYS A 41 -8.05 -0.71 4.09
N LEU A 42 -7.45 -1.54 3.23
CA LEU A 42 -6.45 -1.08 2.26
C LEU A 42 -7.12 -0.25 1.16
N ALA A 43 -6.56 0.92 0.86
CA ALA A 43 -7.00 1.74 -0.25
C ALA A 43 -6.56 1.10 -1.58
N THR A 44 -7.52 0.92 -2.48
CA THR A 44 -7.35 0.33 -3.81
C THR A 44 -8.20 1.11 -4.82
N PHE A 45 -7.93 0.90 -6.10
CA PHE A 45 -8.77 1.41 -7.18
C PHE A 45 -9.88 0.43 -7.53
N GLU A 46 -11.07 0.95 -7.81
CA GLU A 46 -12.10 0.23 -8.55
C GLU A 46 -11.77 0.31 -10.05
N GLY A 47 -10.79 -0.48 -10.49
CA GLY A 47 -10.32 -0.47 -11.87
C GLY A 47 -8.99 -1.17 -12.06
N ASN A 48 -8.43 -1.03 -13.26
CA ASN A 48 -7.18 -1.67 -13.65
C ASN A 48 -6.08 -0.65 -14.00
N PRO A 49 -5.65 0.21 -13.05
CA PRO A 49 -4.51 1.08 -13.30
C PRO A 49 -3.25 0.26 -13.57
N LEU A 50 -2.33 0.82 -14.35
CA LEU A 50 -1.02 0.24 -14.58
C LEU A 50 -0.10 0.55 -13.38
N PRO A 51 0.85 -0.34 -13.05
CA PRO A 51 1.85 -0.04 -12.04
C PRO A 51 2.60 1.25 -12.36
N GLY A 52 2.56 2.22 -11.43
CA GLY A 52 3.20 3.53 -11.59
C GLY A 52 2.27 4.66 -12.05
N ASP A 53 1.00 4.37 -12.33
CA ASP A 53 0.01 5.42 -12.58
C ASP A 53 -0.04 6.38 -11.37
N LYS A 54 0.06 7.69 -11.65
CA LYS A 54 0.02 8.71 -10.60
C LYS A 54 -1.41 8.89 -10.10
N VAL A 55 -1.56 8.88 -8.78
CA VAL A 55 -2.80 9.30 -8.12
C VAL A 55 -2.85 10.83 -8.16
N SER A 56 -3.96 11.40 -8.62
CA SER A 56 -4.19 12.85 -8.71
C SER A 56 -5.47 13.24 -7.99
#